data_AF-A0A524DLX7-F1
#
_entry.id   AF-A0A524DLX7-F1
#
_cell.length_a   1.000
_cell.length_b   1.000
_cell.length_c   1.000
_cell.angle_alpha   90.00
_cell.angle_beta   90.00
_cell.angle_gamma   90.00
#
_symmetry.space_group_name_H-M   'P 1'
#
loop_
_entity.id
_entity.type
_entity.pdbx_description
1 polymer ?
#
loop_
_entity_poly.entity_id
_entity_poly.type
_entity_poly.pdbx_seq_one_letter_code
_entity_poly.pdbx_strand_id
1 'polypeptide(L)'
;MCEFKIIKKNDGSQILEDIVVLSYTDENQLLFRDVMGAGDTLQSALILDVNTLNQTCTVFEHELVKPFMELMMSFESGKVKSSDIDSFQKLLEKAKKHT
;
A
#
# COMPACT_ATOMS: atom_id res chain seq x y z
N MET A 1 -12.40 19.30 -10.17
CA MET A 1 -11.20 18.45 -10.17
C MET A 1 -10.93 18.11 -8.72
N CYS A 2 -10.86 16.83 -8.36
CA CYS A 2 -10.64 16.41 -6.97
C CYS A 2 -9.22 15.88 -6.87
N GLU A 3 -8.41 16.55 -6.07
CA GLU A 3 -7.02 16.19 -5.82
C GLU A 3 -6.86 15.83 -4.34
N PHE A 4 -5.80 15.10 -4.02
CA PHE A 4 -5.56 14.59 -2.67
C PHE A 4 -4.14 14.84 -2.21
N LYS A 5 -4.00 15.18 -0.92
CA LYS A 5 -2.75 15.02 -0.19
C LYS A 5 -2.65 13.61 0.40
N ILE A 6 -1.47 13.02 0.33
CA ILE A 6 -1.21 11.68 0.83
C ILE A 6 -0.59 11.76 2.22
N ILE A 7 -1.26 11.20 3.22
CA ILE A 7 -0.84 11.22 4.62
C ILE A 7 -0.47 9.80 5.08
N LYS A 8 0.75 9.62 5.60
CA LYS A 8 1.16 8.35 6.22
C LYS A 8 0.53 8.21 7.61
N LYS A 9 -0.15 7.10 7.84
CA LYS A 9 -0.69 6.74 9.14
C LYS A 9 0.40 6.44 10.17
N ASN A 10 1.56 5.96 9.72
CA ASN A 10 2.69 5.55 10.54
C ASN A 10 3.18 6.67 11.46
N ASP A 11 3.30 7.89 10.93
CA ASP A 11 3.92 9.03 11.60
C ASP A 11 3.20 10.37 11.36
N GLY A 12 2.15 10.39 10.53
CA GLY A 12 1.41 11.60 10.17
C GLY A 12 2.10 12.45 9.09
N SER A 13 3.23 11.99 8.53
CA SER A 13 3.94 12.72 7.49
C SER A 13 3.14 12.79 6.19
N GLN A 14 3.33 13.87 5.45
CA GLN A 14 2.77 14.04 4.12
C GLN A 14 3.81 13.61 3.07
N ILE A 15 3.38 12.86 2.06
CA ILE A 15 4.26 12.36 0.99
C ILE A 15 4.24 13.30 -0.20
N LEU A 16 3.04 13.54 -0.73
CA LEU A 16 2.79 14.30 -1.96
C LEU A 16 1.44 15.02 -1.86
N GLU A 17 1.30 16.04 -2.69
CA GLU A 17 0.09 16.84 -2.88
C GLU A 17 -0.38 16.76 -4.34
N ASP A 18 -1.54 17.33 -4.63
CA ASP A 18 -2.12 17.42 -5.98
C ASP A 18 -2.26 16.05 -6.68
N ILE A 19 -2.46 14.97 -5.92
CA ILE A 19 -2.60 13.62 -6.47
C ILE A 19 -4.00 13.43 -7.06
N VAL A 20 -4.06 13.01 -8.32
CA VAL A 20 -5.32 12.75 -9.06
C VAL A 20 -5.48 11.30 -9.49
N VAL A 21 -4.39 10.52 -9.50
CA VAL A 21 -4.43 9.07 -9.73
C VAL A 21 -3.91 8.36 -8.50
N LEU A 22 -4.71 7.44 -7.96
CA LEU A 22 -4.34 6.49 -6.92
C LEU A 22 -4.73 5.09 -7.37
N SER A 23 -3.78 4.18 -7.45
CA SER A 23 -4.00 2.81 -7.93
C SER A 23 -2.92 1.86 -7.43
N TYR A 24 -3.14 0.57 -7.58
CA TYR A 24 -2.10 -0.43 -7.39
C TYR A 24 -1.51 -0.85 -8.73
N THR A 25 -0.19 -1.03 -8.77
CA THR A 25 0.51 -1.65 -9.91
C THR A 25 0.22 -3.16 -9.96
N ASP A 26 0.55 -3.81 -11.08
CA ASP A 26 0.49 -5.28 -11.20
C ASP A 26 1.41 -6.01 -10.20
N GLU A 27 2.41 -5.31 -9.66
CA GLU A 27 3.31 -5.78 -8.60
C GLU A 27 2.83 -5.41 -7.19
N ASN A 28 1.55 -5.05 -7.03
CA ASN A 28 0.95 -4.76 -5.73
C ASN A 28 1.60 -3.58 -4.97
N GLN A 29 2.17 -2.62 -5.69
CA GLN A 29 2.71 -1.38 -5.13
C GLN A 29 1.69 -0.27 -5.27
N LEU A 30 1.61 0.63 -4.29
CA LEU A 30 0.71 1.78 -4.35
C LEU A 30 1.33 2.87 -5.20
N LEU A 31 0.71 3.17 -6.35
CA LEU A 31 1.09 4.22 -7.29
C LEU A 31 0.23 5.46 -7.06
N PHE A 32 0.87 6.62 -7.10
CA PHE A 32 0.21 7.92 -7.13
C PHE A 32 0.77 8.77 -8.26
N ARG A 33 -0.09 9.54 -8.93
CA ARG A 33 0.31 10.55 -9.92
C ARG A 33 -0.37 11.88 -9.67
N ASP A 34 0.41 12.94 -9.80
CA ASP A 34 -0.05 14.32 -9.68
C ASP A 34 -0.70 14.82 -10.98
N VAL A 35 -1.20 16.06 -10.92
CA VAL A 35 -1.83 16.77 -12.04
C VAL A 35 -0.90 17.00 -13.25
N MET A 36 0.42 16.97 -13.04
CA MET A 36 1.43 17.13 -14.08
C MET A 36 1.85 15.78 -14.70
N GLY A 37 1.31 14.67 -14.18
CA GLY A 37 1.63 13.32 -14.60
C GLY A 37 2.91 12.76 -13.99
N ALA A 38 3.57 13.49 -13.10
CA ALA A 38 4.67 12.93 -12.31
C ALA A 38 4.09 12.00 -11.25
N GLY A 39 4.81 10.92 -10.94
CA GLY A 39 4.32 9.90 -10.03
C GLY A 39 5.43 9.19 -9.31
N ASP A 40 5.04 8.56 -8.22
CA ASP A 40 5.93 7.79 -7.35
C ASP A 40 5.16 6.59 -6.79
N THR A 41 5.88 5.63 -6.23
CA THR A 41 5.34 4.35 -5.76
C THR A 41 5.77 4.05 -4.35
N LEU A 42 4.82 3.73 -3.47
CA LEU A 42 5.12 3.06 -2.21
C LEU A 42 5.15 1.55 -2.42
N GLN A 43 6.29 0.96 -2.06
CA GLN A 43 6.58 -0.45 -2.31
C GLN A 43 5.63 -1.39 -1.56
N SER A 44 5.22 -1.04 -0.35
CA SER A 44 4.40 -1.89 0.50
C SER A 44 3.48 -1.06 1.38
N ALA A 45 2.37 -0.58 0.80
CA ALA A 45 1.43 0.30 1.47
C ALA A 45 -0.04 0.00 1.16
N LEU A 46 -0.91 0.26 2.13
CA LEU A 46 -2.36 0.07 2.06
C LEU A 46 -3.08 1.42 2.15
N ILE A 47 -4.03 1.68 1.26
CA ILE A 47 -4.96 2.81 1.43
C ILE A 47 -5.93 2.47 2.58
N LEU A 48 -5.99 3.32 3.60
CA LEU A 48 -6.88 3.15 4.74
C LEU A 48 -8.14 4.01 4.66
N ASP A 49 -8.02 5.23 4.14
CA ASP A 49 -9.12 6.18 4.06
C ASP A 49 -8.92 7.13 2.88
N VAL A 50 -10.02 7.51 2.23
CA VAL A 50 -10.06 8.53 1.19
C VAL A 50 -11.23 9.47 1.49
N ASN A 51 -10.90 10.72 1.80
CA ASN A 51 -11.88 11.72 2.17
C ASN A 51 -11.80 12.91 1.21
N THR A 52 -12.88 13.10 0.45
CA THR A 52 -12.98 14.15 -0.57
C THR A 52 -13.32 15.52 0.01
N LEU A 53 -13.88 15.59 1.22
CA LEU A 53 -14.24 16.85 1.87
C LEU A 53 -12.99 17.61 2.34
N ASN A 54 -12.01 16.88 2.88
CA ASN A 54 -10.74 17.43 3.34
C ASN A 54 -9.57 17.12 2.39
N GLN A 55 -9.86 16.45 1.26
CA GLN A 55 -8.91 16.11 0.20
C GLN A 55 -7.72 15.28 0.72
N THR A 56 -7.97 14.33 1.64
CA THR A 56 -6.92 13.47 2.19
C THR A 56 -7.06 12.02 1.78
N CYS A 57 -5.96 11.40 1.38
CA CYS A 57 -5.82 9.96 1.31
C CYS A 57 -4.85 9.50 2.41
N THR A 58 -5.33 8.71 3.35
CA THR A 58 -4.49 8.14 4.41
C THR A 58 -3.97 6.77 3.97
N VAL A 59 -2.66 6.58 4.04
CA VAL A 59 -1.98 5.33 3.66
C VAL A 59 -1.21 4.77 4.84
N PHE A 60 -1.12 3.45 4.93
CA PHE A 60 -0.29 2.76 5.92
C PHE A 60 0.80 1.97 5.22
N GLU A 61 2.05 2.28 5.53
CA GLU A 61 3.22 1.62 4.94
C GLU A 61 3.80 0.61 5.93
N HIS A 62 3.96 -0.63 5.49
CA HIS A 62 4.61 -1.67 6.27
C HIS A 62 5.11 -2.76 5.35
N GLU A 63 6.30 -3.30 5.60
CA GLU A 63 6.92 -4.39 4.82
C GLU A 63 6.06 -5.65 4.65
N LEU A 64 4.98 -5.81 5.43
CA LEU A 64 4.10 -6.98 5.39
C LEU A 64 2.89 -6.77 4.48
N VAL A 65 2.57 -5.53 4.13
CA VAL A 65 1.37 -5.23 3.32
C VAL A 65 1.45 -5.88 1.94
N LYS A 66 2.53 -5.63 1.19
CA LYS A 66 2.69 -6.21 -0.16
C LYS A 66 2.72 -7.73 -0.12
N PRO A 67 3.55 -8.41 0.71
CA PRO A 67 3.51 -9.86 0.83
C PRO A 67 2.14 -10.42 1.22
N PHE A 68 1.41 -9.71 2.08
CA PHE A 68 0.05 -10.09 2.45
C PHE A 68 -0.91 -9.99 1.27
N MET A 69 -0.89 -8.89 0.50
CA MET A 69 -1.73 -8.74 -0.69
C MET A 69 -1.41 -9.79 -1.75
N GLU A 70 -0.13 -10.06 -2.00
CA GLU A 70 0.33 -11.12 -2.91
C GLU A 70 -0.21 -12.50 -2.49
N LEU A 71 -0.15 -12.81 -1.20
CA LEU A 71 -0.71 -14.04 -0.65
C LEU A 71 -2.23 -14.08 -0.85
N MET A 72 -2.94 -13.01 -0.53
CA MET A 72 -4.40 -12.93 -0.68
C MET A 72 -4.86 -13.09 -2.13
N MET A 73 -4.16 -12.47 -3.09
CA MET A 73 -4.46 -12.66 -4.52
C MET A 73 -4.14 -14.08 -5.00
N SER A 74 -3.09 -14.70 -4.46
CA SER A 74 -2.76 -16.10 -4.74
C SER A 74 -3.81 -17.07 -4.17
N PHE A 75 -4.36 -16.75 -3.00
CA PHE A 75 -5.51 -17.46 -2.42
C PHE A 75 -6.73 -17.37 -3.32
N GLU A 76 -7.13 -16.16 -3.72
CA GLU A 76 -8.32 -15.93 -4.57
C GLU A 76 -8.20 -16.63 -5.93
N SER A 77 -7.00 -16.61 -6.53
CA SER A 77 -6.76 -17.29 -7.81
C SER A 77 -6.61 -18.81 -7.72
N GLY A 78 -6.70 -19.40 -6.52
CA GLY A 78 -6.55 -20.84 -6.28
C GLY A 78 -5.14 -21.37 -6.55
N LYS A 79 -4.13 -20.50 -6.61
CA LYS A 79 -2.73 -20.84 -6.93
C LYS A 79 -1.84 -20.94 -5.69
N VAL A 80 -2.39 -20.71 -4.51
CA VAL A 80 -1.64 -20.74 -3.24
C VAL A 80 -1.04 -22.11 -2.97
N LYS A 81 0.23 -22.14 -2.60
CA LYS A 81 0.95 -23.32 -2.12
C LYS A 81 1.19 -23.18 -0.62
N SER A 82 1.39 -24.32 0.06
CA SER A 82 1.80 -24.31 1.47
C SER A 82 3.08 -23.50 1.70
N SER A 83 4.01 -23.54 0.73
CA SER A 83 5.25 -22.76 0.76
C SER A 83 5.03 -21.25 0.81
N ASP A 84 3.93 -20.76 0.25
CA ASP A 84 3.63 -19.32 0.22
C ASP A 84 3.16 -18.85 1.60
N ILE A 85 2.34 -19.69 2.27
CA ILE A 85 1.92 -19.50 3.65
C ILE A 85 3.13 -19.55 4.59
N ASP A 86 4.00 -20.55 4.44
CA ASP A 86 5.22 -20.70 5.24
C ASP A 86 6.16 -19.50 5.08
N SER A 87 6.26 -18.96 3.86
CA SER A 87 7.08 -17.79 3.57
C SER A 87 6.53 -16.54 4.25
N PHE A 88 5.22 -16.32 4.20
CA PHE A 88 4.58 -15.22 4.91
C PHE A 88 4.69 -15.35 6.43
N GLN A 89 4.53 -16.56 6.98
CA GLN A 89 4.74 -16.83 8.41
C GLN A 89 6.16 -16.47 8.87
N LYS A 90 7.18 -16.78 8.06
CA LYS A 90 8.57 -16.37 8.37
C LYS A 90 8.74 -14.86 8.41
N LEU A 91 8.06 -14.13 7.52
CA LEU A 91 8.05 -12.66 7.55
C LEU A 91 7.39 -12.13 8.83
N LEU A 92 6.26 -12.70 9.24
CA LEU A 92 5.58 -12.36 10.49
C LEU A 92 6.48 -12.60 11.72
N GLU A 93 7.12 -13.77 11.80
CA GLU A 93 8.03 -14.09 12.91
C GLU A 93 9.26 -13.18 12.95
N LYS A 94 9.74 -12.71 11.79
CA LYS A 94 10.81 -11.71 11.72
C LYS A 94 10.32 -10.35 12.21
N ALA A 95 9.16 -9.88 11.75
CA ALA A 95 8.59 -8.61 12.14
C ALA A 95 8.31 -8.54 13.65
N LYS A 96 7.86 -9.65 14.26
CA LYS A 96 7.62 -9.78 15.70
C LYS A 96 8.85 -9.51 16.56
N LYS A 97 10.07 -9.69 16.03
CA LYS A 97 11.32 -9.41 16.76
C LYS A 97 11.66 -7.91 16.81
N HIS A 98 10.95 -7.08 16.05
CA HIS A 98 11.20 -5.63 15.94
C HIS A 98 10.07 -4.78 16.54
N THR A 99 9.02 -5.40 17.08
CA THR A 99 8.01 -4.81 17.97
C THR A 99 8.30 -5.14 19.42
#